data_AF-A0A286GV70-F1
#
_entry.id   AF-A0A286GV70-F1
#
_cell.length_a   1.000
_cell.length_b   1.000
_cell.length_c   1.000
_cell.angle_alpha   90.00
_cell.angle_beta   90.00
_cell.angle_gamma   90.00
#
_symmetry.space_group_name_H-M   'P 1'
#
loop_
_entity.id
_entity.type
_entity.pdbx_description
1 polymer ?
#
loop_
_entity_poly.entity_id
_entity_poly.type
_entity_poly.pdbx_seq_one_letter_code
_entity_poly.pdbx_strand_id
1 'polypeptide(L)' 'MRPGRCAEAHLGCPCRGDQTIHEERSKEISEARANGQESVECPECGAATSPLNIVSWGHCRACRTAQSREMYPLRW' A
#
# COMPACT_ATOMS: atom_id res chain seq x y z
N MET A 1 14.96 -15.28 -8.57
CA MET A 1 13.86 -14.57 -7.86
C MET A 1 12.84 -14.17 -8.91
N ARG A 2 11.60 -14.68 -8.85
CA ARG A 2 10.54 -14.23 -9.77
C ARG A 2 10.08 -12.83 -9.29
N PRO A 3 10.17 -11.77 -10.10
CA PRO A 3 9.52 -10.51 -9.77
C PRO A 3 8.04 -10.80 -9.57
N GLY A 4 7.42 -10.23 -8.55
CA GLY A 4 6.04 -10.53 -8.16
C GLY A 4 5.06 -10.18 -9.28
N ARG A 5 4.87 -11.10 -10.22
CA ARG A 5 3.90 -10.97 -11.29
C ARG A 5 2.54 -11.21 -10.67
N CYS A 6 1.62 -10.26 -10.84
CA CYS A 6 0.18 -10.52 -10.81
C CYS A 6 -0.20 -11.43 -12.00
N ALA A 7 0.50 -12.56 -12.16
CA ALA A 7 0.31 -13.55 -13.22
C ALA A 7 -1.10 -14.15 -13.19
N GLU A 8 -1.76 -13.99 -12.04
CA GLU A 8 -3.13 -14.33 -11.78
C GLU A 8 -3.80 -13.03 -11.37
N ALA A 9 -4.58 -12.42 -12.27
CA ALA A 9 -5.39 -11.22 -12.01
C ALA A 9 -6.51 -11.46 -10.95
N HIS A 10 -6.33 -12.44 -10.07
CA HIS A 10 -7.30 -12.93 -9.10
C HIS A 10 -7.37 -12.07 -7.83
N LEU A 11 -6.46 -11.12 -7.65
CA LEU A 11 -6.42 -10.25 -6.46
C LEU A 11 -6.73 -8.77 -6.76
N GLY A 12 -7.37 -8.46 -7.89
CA GLY A 12 -7.82 -7.09 -8.17
C GLY A 12 -6.71 -6.07 -8.47
N CYS A 13 -5.51 -6.53 -8.84
CA CYS A 13 -4.47 -5.61 -9.33
C CYS A 13 -4.92 -4.99 -10.67
N PRO A 14 -5.03 -3.66 -10.78
CA PRO A 14 -5.43 -2.99 -12.03
C PRO A 14 -4.35 -3.06 -13.11
N CYS A 15 -3.18 -3.64 -12.80
CA CYS A 15 -2.00 -3.70 -13.65
C CYS A 15 -2.16 -4.54 -14.92
N ARG A 16 -3.18 -5.40 -15.04
CA ARG A 16 -3.44 -6.27 -16.22
C ARG A 16 -2.23 -7.09 -16.70
N GLY A 17 -1.24 -7.33 -15.84
CA GLY A 17 0.00 -8.02 -16.18
C GLY A 17 1.11 -7.12 -16.76
N ASP A 18 0.94 -5.80 -16.77
CA ASP A 18 1.97 -4.85 -17.20
C ASP A 18 3.15 -4.83 -16.23
N GLN A 19 4.30 -5.29 -16.72
CA GLN A 19 5.53 -5.39 -15.95
C GLN A 19 6.11 -4.01 -15.59
N THR A 20 5.87 -2.99 -16.41
CA THR A 20 6.36 -1.62 -16.20
C THR A 20 5.75 -1.04 -14.93
N ILE A 21 4.43 -1.20 -14.76
CA ILE A 21 3.70 -0.77 -13.55
C ILE A 21 4.28 -1.43 -12.29
N HIS A 22 4.69 -2.69 -12.39
CA HIS A 22 5.32 -3.39 -11.27
C HIS A 22 6.73 -2.88 -10.96
N GLU A 23 7.52 -2.59 -11.98
CA GLU A 23 8.87 -2.03 -11.81
C GLU A 23 8.81 -0.63 -11.21
N GLU A 24 7.92 0.22 -11.70
CA GLU A 24 7.68 1.56 -11.17
C GLU A 24 7.23 1.49 -9.70
N ARG A 25 6.19 0.70 -9.39
CA ARG A 25 5.75 0.51 -8.00
C ARG A 25 6.83 -0.06 -7.09
N SER A 26 7.64 -0.99 -7.60
CA SER A 26 8.76 -1.57 -6.84
C SER A 26 9.82 -0.52 -6.53
N LYS A 27 10.08 0.39 -7.46
CA LYS A 27 10.99 1.52 -7.27
C LYS A 27 10.44 2.48 -6.21
N GLU A 28 9.18 2.90 -6.33
CA GLU A 28 8.51 3.79 -5.37
C GLU A 28 8.51 3.20 -3.94
N ILE A 29 8.23 1.90 -3.80
CA ILE A 29 8.27 1.22 -2.49
C ILE A 29 9.69 1.19 -1.92
N SER A 30 10.70 0.96 -2.78
CA SER A 30 12.09 0.92 -2.36
C SER A 30 12.58 2.30 -1.90
N GLU A 31 12.20 3.35 -2.61
CA GLU A 31 12.46 4.74 -2.25
C GLU A 31 11.74 5.13 -0.95
N ALA A 32 10.46 4.80 -0.81
CA ALA A 32 9.70 5.05 0.41
C ALA A 32 10.26 4.31 1.62
N ARG A 33 10.84 3.12 1.42
CA ARG A 33 11.53 2.36 2.48
C ARG A 33 12.85 3.02 2.87
N ALA A 34 13.58 3.58 1.91
CA ALA A 34 14.79 4.36 2.19
C ALA A 34 14.47 5.63 3.00
N ASN A 35 13.34 6.27 2.70
CA ASN A 35 12.81 7.44 3.42
C ASN A 35 11.99 7.07 4.68
N GLY A 36 12.13 5.86 5.21
CA GLY A 36 11.29 5.35 6.31
C GLY A 36 11.41 6.11 7.64
N GLN A 37 12.42 6.97 7.78
CA GLN A 37 12.61 7.86 8.93
C GLN A 37 11.86 9.20 8.80
N GLU A 38 11.43 9.56 7.59
CA GLU A 38 10.62 10.74 7.35
C GLU A 38 9.17 10.50 7.79
N SER A 39 8.55 11.51 8.38
CA SER A 39 7.14 11.46 8.76
C SER A 39 6.33 12.38 7.85
N VAL A 40 5.27 11.82 7.29
CA VAL A 40 4.31 12.52 6.43
C VAL A 40 2.92 12.44 7.04
N GLU A 41 2.02 13.35 6.66
CA GLU A 41 0.65 13.35 7.15
C GLU A 41 -0.24 12.38 6.36
N CYS A 42 -1.12 11.68 7.06
CA CYS A 42 -2.12 10.82 6.44
C CYS A 42 -3.20 11.68 5.75
N PRO A 43 -3.52 11.44 4.47
CA PRO A 43 -4.55 12.22 3.77
C PRO A 43 -5.96 12.05 4.37
N GLU A 44 -6.22 10.93 5.02
CA GLU A 44 -7.56 10.61 5.58
C GLU A 44 -7.80 11.22 6.97
N CYS A 45 -6.76 11.32 7.80
CA CYS A 45 -6.93 11.67 9.22
C CYS A 45 -5.93 12.71 9.74
N GLY A 46 -4.99 13.18 8.91
CA GLY A 46 -3.94 14.12 9.30
C GLY A 46 -2.86 13.56 10.23
N ALA A 47 -3.00 12.32 10.71
CA ALA A 47 -2.03 11.74 11.62
C ALA A 47 -0.67 11.50 10.94
N ALA A 48 0.40 11.70 11.69
CA ALA A 48 1.77 11.36 11.28
C ALA A 48 1.89 9.86 10.94
N THR A 49 2.47 9.56 9.78
CA THR A 49 2.70 8.20 9.28
C THR A 49 3.98 8.15 8.45
N SER A 50 4.45 6.95 8.11
CA SER A 50 5.57 6.79 7.18
C SER A 50 5.11 6.90 5.71
N PRO A 51 5.97 7.41 4.81
CA PRO A 51 5.74 7.39 3.36
C PRO A 51 5.43 5.99 2.83
N LEU A 52 6.05 4.95 3.41
CA LEU A 52 5.82 3.56 3.03
C LEU A 52 4.36 3.13 3.18
N ASN A 53 3.66 3.58 4.24
CA ASN A 53 2.24 3.26 4.42
C ASN A 53 1.38 3.94 3.36
N ILE A 54 1.71 5.18 2.99
CA ILE A 54 1.00 5.93 1.95
C ILE A 54 1.18 5.27 0.59
N VAL A 55 2.41 4.96 0.19
CA VAL A 55 2.68 4.30 -1.11
C VAL A 55 2.08 2.88 -1.15
N SER A 56 2.06 2.17 -0.02
CA SER A 56 1.55 0.79 0.02
C SER A 56 0.02 0.71 0.04
N TRP A 57 -0.67 1.59 0.78
CA TRP A 57 -2.12 1.47 1.05
C TRP A 57 -2.91 2.76 0.80
N GLY A 58 -2.27 3.87 0.49
CA GLY A 58 -2.89 5.19 0.32
C GLY A 58 -3.20 5.93 1.62
N HIS A 59 -3.05 5.29 2.78
CA HIS A 59 -3.41 5.85 4.08
C HIS A 59 -2.57 5.25 5.21
N CYS A 60 -2.67 5.82 6.41
CA CYS A 60 -1.97 5.32 7.58
C CYS A 60 -2.51 3.96 8.04
N ARG A 61 -1.77 3.30 8.94
CA ARG A 61 -2.14 2.00 9.51
C ARG A 61 -3.47 2.07 10.30
N ALA A 62 -3.74 3.17 10.98
CA ALA A 62 -4.97 3.33 11.76
C ALA A 62 -6.21 3.37 10.85
N CYS A 63 -6.17 4.17 9.77
CA CYS A 63 -7.23 4.21 8.76
C CYS A 63 -7.43 2.83 8.10
N ARG A 64 -6.34 2.10 7.84
CA ARG A 64 -6.42 0.72 7.35
C ARG A 64 -7.19 -0.19 8.30
N THR A 65 -6.88 -0.12 9.59
CA THR A 65 -7.57 -0.92 10.61
C THR A 65 -9.05 -0.53 10.72
N ALA A 66 -9.38 0.77 10.65
CA ALA A 66 -10.76 1.24 10.64
C ALA A 66 -11.53 0.67 9.44
N GLN A 67 -10.99 0.82 8.23
CA GLN A 67 -11.58 0.27 7.00
C GLN A 67 -11.77 -1.25 7.07
N SER A 68 -10.78 -1.98 7.58
CA SER A 68 -10.87 -3.45 7.73
C SER A 68 -11.98 -3.86 8.71
N ARG A 69 -12.21 -3.11 9.79
CA ARG A 69 -13.28 -3.39 10.77
C ARG A 69 -14.66 -3.06 10.21
N GLU A 70 -14.74 -2.09 9.31
CA GLU A 70 -15.97 -1.75 8.60
C GLU A 70 -16.34 -2.83 7.58
N MET A 71 -15.37 -3.28 6.76
CA MET A 71 -15.61 -4.35 5.77
C MET A 71 -15.84 -5.73 6.42
N TYR A 72 -15.10 -6.03 7.49
CA TYR A 72 -15.14 -7.31 8.19
C TYR A 72 -15.38 -7.08 9.69
N PRO A 73 -16.63 -6.78 10.07
CA PRO A 73 -16.98 -6.57 11.46
C PRO A 73 -16.71 -7.83 12.27
N LEU A 74 -16.09 -7.67 13.45
CA LEU A 74 -15.87 -8.77 14.39
C LEU A 74 -17.24 -9.32 14.80
N ARG A 75 -17.53 -10.55 14.37
CA ARG A 75 -18.71 -11.30 14.80
C ARG A 75 -18.36 -12.01 16.10
N TRP A 76 -19.16 -11.76 17.13
CA TRP A 76 -19.13 -12.43 18.42
C TRP A 76 -20.19 -13.52 18.47
#